data_AF-A0A845UWK5-F1
#
_entry.id   AF-A0A845UWK5-F1
#
_cell.length_a   1.000
_cell.length_b   1.000
_cell.length_c   1.000
_cell.angle_alpha   90.00
_cell.angle_beta   90.00
_cell.angle_gamma   90.00
#
_symmetry.space_group_name_H-M   'P 1'
#
loop_
_entity.id
_entity.type
_entity.pdbx_description
1 polymer ?
#
loop_
_entity_poly.entity_id
_entity_poly.type
_entity_poly.pdbx_seq_one_letter_code
_entity_poly.pdbx_strand_id
1 'polypeptide(L)'
;MRGVKPHIRVEREPLADRPAPDYLSADARAEWNRIVPILAKRKILTEADVGCIENYCMAIGTVREMDREIQRVGAVQKVFKIDKEGVSVLTSIRKNPAVSIRAEAMTQSRLYAAELGATPVSRSRPTVDDDDDDDDLFGWTGG
;
A
#
# COMPACT_ATOMS: atom_id res chain seq x y z
N MET A 1 43.79 18.57 -14.63
CA MET A 1 43.15 17.26 -14.89
C MET A 1 41.68 17.36 -14.46
N ARG A 2 40.73 17.29 -15.40
CA ARG A 2 39.30 17.22 -15.05
C ARG A 2 39.03 15.82 -14.50
N GLY A 3 38.59 15.74 -13.24
CA GLY A 3 38.14 14.48 -12.66
C GLY A 3 36.88 14.02 -13.38
N VAL A 4 36.90 12.79 -13.90
CA VAL A 4 35.71 12.14 -14.45
C VAL A 4 34.71 12.02 -13.31
N LYS A 5 33.51 12.61 -13.46
CA LYS A 5 32.45 12.43 -12.48
C LYS A 5 32.17 10.93 -12.36
N PRO A 6 32.18 10.35 -11.14
CA PRO A 6 31.87 8.94 -11.00
C PRO A 6 30.43 8.70 -11.43
N HIS A 7 30.24 7.91 -12.49
CA HIS A 7 28.95 7.34 -12.84
C HIS A 7 28.63 6.25 -11.83
N ILE A 8 28.01 6.63 -10.71
CA ILE A 8 27.43 5.69 -9.75
C ILE A 8 26.15 5.15 -10.41
N ARG A 9 26.27 4.06 -11.17
CA ARG A 9 25.11 3.31 -11.61
C ARG A 9 24.66 2.45 -10.44
N VAL A 10 23.54 2.81 -9.80
CA VAL A 10 22.95 2.00 -8.74
C VAL A 10 22.33 0.78 -9.41
N GLU A 11 23.09 -0.32 -9.51
CA GLU A 11 22.55 -1.59 -9.96
C GLU A 11 21.58 -2.11 -8.89
N ARG A 12 20.29 -2.04 -9.22
CA ARG A 12 19.20 -2.50 -8.37
C ARG A 12 18.75 -3.85 -8.90
N GLU A 13 19.00 -4.91 -8.13
CA GLU A 13 18.45 -6.22 -8.44
C GLU A 13 16.91 -6.16 -8.32
N PRO A 14 16.17 -6.49 -9.39
CA PRO A 14 14.71 -6.48 -9.33
C PRO A 14 14.20 -7.54 -8.36
N LEU A 15 13.16 -7.19 -7.62
CA LEU A 15 12.44 -8.10 -6.72
C LEU A 15 11.90 -9.30 -7.52
N ALA A 16 12.29 -10.50 -7.10
CA ALA A 16 11.76 -11.75 -7.63
C ALA A 16 10.40 -12.10 -7.00
N ASP A 17 9.65 -12.96 -7.67
CA ASP A 17 8.48 -13.58 -7.06
C ASP A 17 8.89 -14.43 -5.85
N ARG A 18 8.12 -14.37 -4.77
CA ARG A 18 8.48 -15.01 -3.49
C ARG A 18 7.24 -15.35 -2.64
N PRO A 19 7.32 -16.39 -1.79
CA PRO A 19 6.21 -16.77 -0.94
C PRO A 19 5.87 -15.68 0.08
N ALA A 20 4.59 -15.63 0.46
CA ALA A 20 4.08 -14.74 1.49
C ALA A 20 4.67 -15.09 2.88
N PRO A 21 5.07 -14.10 3.70
CA PRO A 21 5.54 -14.35 5.05
C PRO A 21 4.53 -15.12 5.91
N ASP A 22 4.99 -16.01 6.78
CA ASP A 22 4.14 -16.91 7.56
C ASP A 22 3.26 -16.20 8.59
N TYR A 23 3.71 -15.04 9.08
CA TYR A 23 2.96 -14.24 10.04
C TYR A 23 1.78 -13.46 9.42
N LEU A 24 1.64 -13.43 8.09
CA LEU A 24 0.50 -12.77 7.44
C LEU A 24 -0.79 -13.54 7.70
N SER A 25 -1.84 -12.79 8.02
CA SER A 25 -3.21 -13.31 8.10
C SER A 25 -3.65 -13.91 6.76
N ALA A 26 -4.68 -14.75 6.76
CA ALA A 26 -5.17 -15.40 5.54
C ALA A 26 -5.54 -14.40 4.44
N ASP A 27 -6.17 -13.28 4.78
CA ASP A 27 -6.52 -12.23 3.83
C ASP A 27 -5.29 -11.48 3.30
N ALA A 28 -4.33 -11.16 4.18
CA ALA A 28 -3.09 -10.50 3.78
C ALA A 28 -2.25 -11.40 2.86
N ARG A 29 -2.18 -12.70 3.17
CA ARG A 29 -1.53 -13.72 2.33
C ARG A 29 -2.19 -13.84 0.96
N ALA A 30 -3.51 -13.83 0.91
CA ALA A 30 -4.25 -13.86 -0.36
C ALA A 30 -3.94 -12.62 -1.21
N GLU A 31 -3.79 -11.44 -0.58
CA GLU A 31 -3.39 -10.23 -1.28
C GLU A 31 -1.94 -10.27 -1.77
N TRP A 32 -1.01 -10.74 -0.93
CA TRP A 32 0.40 -10.95 -1.30
C TRP A 32 0.52 -11.79 -2.57
N ASN A 33 -0.12 -12.97 -2.57
CA ASN A 33 -0.10 -13.89 -3.70
C ASN A 33 -0.72 -13.29 -4.97
N ARG A 34 -1.59 -12.28 -4.82
CA ARG A 34 -2.19 -11.56 -5.95
C ARG A 34 -1.25 -10.50 -6.53
N ILE A 35 -0.59 -9.72 -5.69
CA ILE A 35 0.15 -8.51 -6.14
C ILE A 35 1.63 -8.76 -6.41
N VAL A 36 2.30 -9.62 -5.62
CA VAL A 36 3.75 -9.80 -5.71
C VAL A 36 4.18 -10.35 -7.08
N PRO A 37 3.53 -11.37 -7.67
CA PRO A 37 3.88 -11.84 -9.00
C PRO A 37 3.67 -10.77 -10.08
N ILE A 38 2.72 -9.86 -9.91
CA ILE A 38 2.45 -8.76 -10.85
C ILE A 38 3.55 -7.69 -10.74
N LEU A 39 3.94 -7.35 -9.51
CA LEU A 39 4.97 -6.34 -9.25
C LEU A 39 6.37 -6.85 -9.64
N ALA A 40 6.70 -8.11 -9.36
CA ALA A 40 7.95 -8.74 -9.77
C ALA A 40 8.12 -8.74 -11.30
N LYS A 41 7.05 -9.02 -12.05
CA LYS A 41 7.05 -8.96 -13.53
C LYS A 41 7.40 -7.58 -14.09
N ARG A 42 7.11 -6.50 -13.35
CA ARG A 42 7.42 -5.13 -13.80
C ARG A 42 8.90 -4.79 -13.67
N LYS A 43 9.66 -5.51 -12.83
CA LYS A 43 11.10 -5.28 -12.58
C LYS A 43 11.47 -3.87 -12.09
N ILE A 44 10.54 -3.17 -11.46
CA ILE A 44 10.74 -1.79 -10.95
C ILE A 44 11.09 -1.80 -9.45
N LEU A 45 10.54 -2.75 -8.70
CA LEU A 45 10.75 -2.86 -7.25
C LEU A 45 11.98 -3.70 -6.93
N THR A 46 12.53 -3.49 -5.74
CA THR A 46 13.73 -4.15 -5.20
C THR A 46 13.43 -4.78 -3.84
N GLU A 47 14.40 -5.47 -3.25
CA GLU A 47 14.28 -5.98 -1.87
C GLU A 47 13.98 -4.86 -0.84
N ALA A 48 14.37 -3.60 -1.10
CA ALA A 48 14.07 -2.48 -0.21
C ALA A 48 12.56 -2.17 -0.14
N ASP A 49 11.79 -2.56 -1.15
CA ASP A 49 10.36 -2.28 -1.24
C ASP A 49 9.49 -3.35 -0.57
N VAL A 50 10.10 -4.48 -0.16
CA VAL A 50 9.38 -5.63 0.44
C VAL A 50 8.58 -5.21 1.66
N GLY A 51 9.16 -4.39 2.55
CA GLY A 51 8.44 -3.90 3.73
C GLY A 51 7.22 -3.04 3.38
N CYS A 52 7.25 -2.31 2.25
CA CYS A 52 6.08 -1.55 1.78
C CYS A 52 4.98 -2.49 1.26
N ILE A 53 5.36 -3.54 0.52
CA ILE A 53 4.45 -4.59 0.04
C ILE A 53 3.79 -5.33 1.22
N GLU A 54 4.58 -5.71 2.23
CA GLU A 54 4.09 -6.37 3.45
C GLU A 54 3.03 -5.51 4.14
N ASN A 55 3.34 -4.25 4.40
CA ASN A 55 2.42 -3.32 5.05
C ASN A 55 1.15 -3.08 4.23
N TYR A 56 1.25 -2.99 2.90
CA TYR A 56 0.08 -2.92 2.03
C TYR A 56 -0.81 -4.16 2.18
N CYS A 57 -0.22 -5.36 2.13
CA CYS A 57 -0.97 -6.61 2.27
C CYS A 57 -1.63 -6.73 3.65
N MET A 58 -0.93 -6.36 4.73
CA MET A 58 -1.47 -6.31 6.08
C MET A 58 -2.66 -5.34 6.17
N ALA A 59 -2.55 -4.13 5.60
CA ALA A 59 -3.64 -3.16 5.60
C ALA A 59 -4.88 -3.70 4.87
N ILE A 60 -4.71 -4.32 3.69
CA ILE A 60 -5.82 -4.99 2.97
C ILE A 60 -6.42 -6.13 3.80
N GLY A 61 -5.59 -6.92 4.48
CA GLY A 61 -6.03 -7.96 5.40
C GLY A 61 -6.95 -7.42 6.50
N THR A 62 -6.50 -6.38 7.19
CA THR A 62 -7.28 -5.70 8.24
C THR A 62 -8.59 -5.14 7.71
N VAL A 63 -8.61 -4.57 6.49
CA VAL A 63 -9.85 -4.08 5.87
C VAL A 63 -10.87 -5.20 5.73
N ARG A 64 -10.47 -6.36 5.19
CA ARG A 64 -11.38 -7.50 4.97
C ARG A 64 -11.88 -8.09 6.28
N GLU A 65 -11.00 -8.20 7.28
CA GLU A 65 -11.36 -8.68 8.61
C GLU A 65 -12.39 -7.77 9.29
N MET A 66 -12.12 -6.47 9.32
CA MET A 66 -13.04 -5.50 9.92
C MET A 66 -14.35 -5.38 9.14
N ASP A 67 -14.33 -5.56 7.81
CA ASP A 67 -15.57 -5.59 7.01
C ASP A 67 -16.47 -6.75 7.43
N ARG A 68 -15.91 -7.96 7.61
CA ARG A 68 -16.66 -9.12 8.11
C ARG A 68 -17.20 -8.87 9.52
N GLU A 69 -16.42 -8.25 10.39
CA GLU A 69 -16.89 -7.91 11.74
C GLU A 69 -18.06 -6.91 11.70
N ILE A 70 -17.96 -5.88 10.87
CA ILE A 70 -19.05 -4.91 10.67
C ILE A 70 -20.31 -5.58 10.10
N GLN A 71 -20.17 -6.52 9.16
CA GLN A 71 -21.29 -7.29 8.64
C GLN A 71 -21.94 -8.16 9.72
N ARG A 72 -21.13 -8.74 10.62
CA ARG A 72 -21.59 -9.62 11.68
C ARG A 72 -22.32 -8.89 12.80
N VAL A 73 -21.79 -7.76 13.28
CA VAL A 73 -22.31 -7.06 14.47
C VAL A 73 -22.98 -5.71 14.17
N GLY A 74 -22.89 -5.24 12.93
CA GLY A 74 -23.39 -3.93 12.50
C GLY A 74 -22.36 -2.81 12.70
N ALA A 75 -22.55 -1.72 11.95
CA ALA A 75 -21.70 -0.53 12.01
C ALA A 75 -21.93 0.33 13.28
N VAL A 76 -23.00 0.04 14.02
CA VAL A 76 -23.48 0.83 15.14
C VAL A 76 -23.80 -0.10 16.31
N GLN A 77 -23.26 0.19 17.48
CA GLN A 77 -23.50 -0.57 18.70
C GLN A 77 -24.43 0.19 19.65
N LYS A 78 -25.40 -0.54 20.21
CA LYS A 78 -26.33 -0.06 21.23
C LYS A 78 -25.78 -0.44 22.60
N VAL A 79 -25.60 0.54 23.48
CA VAL A 79 -25.14 0.35 24.85
C VAL A 79 -26.34 0.34 25.77
N PHE A 80 -26.53 -0.75 26.50
CA PHE A 80 -27.59 -0.91 27.47
C PHE A 80 -27.03 -0.82 28.89
N LYS A 81 -27.85 -0.31 29.82
CA LYS A 81 -27.56 -0.31 31.25
C LYS A 81 -28.78 -0.89 31.97
N ILE A 82 -28.53 -1.60 33.06
CA ILE A 82 -29.59 -2.09 33.96
C ILE A 82 -29.96 -0.93 34.91
N ASP A 83 -31.24 -0.60 34.99
CA ASP A 83 -31.77 0.38 35.95
C ASP A 83 -31.87 -0.20 37.38
N LYS A 84 -32.43 0.57 38.33
CA LYS A 84 -32.54 0.11 39.72
C LYS A 84 -33.59 -1.01 39.88
N GLU A 85 -34.50 -1.09 38.92
CA GLU A 85 -35.61 -2.02 38.83
C GLU A 85 -35.24 -3.31 38.09
N GLY A 86 -34.01 -3.42 37.58
CA GLY A 86 -33.50 -4.61 36.88
C GLY A 86 -33.82 -4.64 35.38
N VAL A 87 -34.36 -3.58 34.81
CA VAL A 87 -34.73 -3.48 33.39
C VAL A 87 -33.56 -2.95 32.57
N SER A 88 -33.31 -3.57 31.43
CA SER A 88 -32.29 -3.14 30.47
C SER A 88 -32.78 -1.94 29.65
N VAL A 89 -32.20 -0.77 29.88
CA VAL A 89 -32.51 0.47 29.17
C VAL A 89 -31.40 0.87 28.20
N LEU A 90 -31.79 1.26 26.98
CA LEU A 90 -30.85 1.79 25.99
C LEU A 90 -30.30 3.12 26.49
N THR A 91 -28.99 3.15 26.76
CA THR A 91 -28.31 4.32 27.32
C THR A 91 -27.64 5.16 26.24
N SER A 92 -27.04 4.52 25.24
CA SER A 92 -26.43 5.27 24.13
C SER A 92 -26.27 4.42 22.88
N ILE A 93 -26.08 5.11 21.75
CA ILE A 93 -25.73 4.52 20.47
C ILE A 93 -24.34 5.05 20.09
N ARG A 94 -23.42 4.15 19.76
CA ARG A 94 -22.03 4.47 19.43
C ARG A 94 -21.61 3.77 18.15
N LYS A 95 -20.59 4.31 17.47
CA LYS A 95 -19.98 3.69 16.29
C LYS A 95 -19.26 2.40 16.70
N ASN A 96 -19.38 1.34 15.91
CA ASN A 96 -18.57 0.13 16.10
C ASN A 96 -17.07 0.47 15.88
N PRO A 97 -16.17 0.15 16.82
CA PRO A 97 -14.73 0.37 16.66
C PRO A 97 -14.15 -0.20 15.36
N ALA A 98 -14.65 -1.33 14.88
CA ALA A 98 -14.23 -1.96 13.62
C ALA A 98 -14.37 -1.00 12.42
N VAL A 99 -15.35 -0.10 12.44
CA VAL A 99 -15.54 0.89 11.36
C VAL A 99 -14.41 1.92 11.35
N SER A 100 -13.87 2.31 12.51
CA SER A 100 -12.72 3.22 12.57
C SER A 100 -11.43 2.53 12.15
N ILE A 101 -11.19 1.30 12.63
CA ILE A 101 -10.01 0.50 12.26
C ILE A 101 -9.99 0.24 10.75
N ARG A 102 -11.14 -0.14 10.16
CA ARG A 102 -11.27 -0.32 8.71
C ARG A 102 -10.95 0.96 7.93
N ALA A 103 -11.43 2.11 8.39
CA ALA A 103 -11.19 3.38 7.71
C ALA A 103 -9.70 3.78 7.74
N GLU A 104 -9.03 3.55 8.87
CA GLU A 104 -7.59 3.77 8.99
C GLU A 104 -6.81 2.82 8.08
N ALA A 105 -7.12 1.52 8.10
CA ALA A 105 -6.48 0.53 7.24
C ALA A 105 -6.71 0.83 5.75
N MET A 106 -7.89 1.29 5.35
CA MET A 106 -8.14 1.76 3.97
C MET A 106 -7.25 2.94 3.62
N THR A 107 -7.05 3.89 4.54
CA THR A 107 -6.17 5.04 4.34
C THR A 107 -4.72 4.60 4.16
N GLN A 108 -4.21 3.72 5.03
CA GLN A 108 -2.87 3.17 4.92
C GLN A 108 -2.67 2.39 3.62
N SER A 109 -3.65 1.56 3.23
CA SER A 109 -3.60 0.81 1.98
C SER A 109 -3.47 1.73 0.75
N ARG A 110 -4.13 2.89 0.77
CA ARG A 110 -4.04 3.88 -0.31
C ARG A 110 -2.66 4.53 -0.36
N LEU A 111 -2.06 4.82 0.80
CA LEU A 111 -0.71 5.39 0.88
C LEU A 111 0.32 4.41 0.32
N TYR A 112 0.36 3.18 0.82
CA TYR A 112 1.30 2.18 0.30
C TYR A 112 1.06 1.85 -1.18
N ALA A 113 -0.20 1.81 -1.64
CA ALA A 113 -0.49 1.62 -3.06
C ALA A 113 0.02 2.75 -3.95
N ALA A 114 0.08 3.99 -3.43
CA ALA A 114 0.62 5.12 -4.15
C ALA A 114 2.14 4.97 -4.34
N GLU A 115 2.85 4.59 -3.27
CA GLU A 115 4.30 4.34 -3.27
C GLU A 115 4.68 3.19 -4.22
N LEU A 116 3.90 2.09 -4.22
CA LEU A 116 4.17 0.90 -5.04
C LEU A 116 3.82 1.05 -6.53
N GLY A 117 3.31 2.20 -6.98
CA GLY A 117 2.83 2.34 -8.36
C GLY A 117 1.58 1.46 -8.66
N ALA A 118 0.83 1.08 -7.63
CA ALA A 118 -0.29 0.16 -7.75
C ALA A 118 -1.62 0.87 -8.11
N THR A 119 -1.66 2.21 -8.07
CA THR A 119 -2.82 3.00 -8.53
C THR A 119 -2.73 3.35 -10.02
N PRO A 120 -3.85 3.53 -10.75
CA PRO A 120 -3.84 3.98 -12.15
C PRO A 120 -3.07 5.30 -12.36
N VAL A 121 -3.18 6.23 -11.41
CA VAL A 121 -2.52 7.54 -11.46
C VAL A 121 -1.01 7.43 -11.23
N SER A 122 -0.58 6.58 -10.29
CA SER A 122 0.85 6.33 -10.08
C SER A 122 1.49 5.68 -11.32
N ARG A 123 0.72 4.92 -12.11
CA ARG A 123 1.18 4.31 -13.36
C ARG A 123 1.28 5.27 -14.55
N SER A 124 0.56 6.39 -14.53
CA SER A 124 0.56 7.36 -15.62
C SER A 124 1.60 8.47 -15.45
N ARG A 125 2.35 8.50 -14.34
CA ARG A 125 3.45 9.46 -14.18
C ARG A 125 4.58 9.07 -15.15
N PRO A 126 4.97 9.95 -16.07
CA PRO A 126 6.12 9.71 -16.93
C PRO A 126 7.34 9.43 -16.05
N THR A 127 8.02 8.32 -16.29
CA THR A 127 9.42 8.17 -15.89
C THR A 127 10.21 9.10 -16.80
N VAL A 128 10.91 10.07 -16.21
CA VAL A 128 11.96 10.78 -16.94
C VAL A 128 13.04 9.73 -17.12
N ASP A 129 13.18 9.23 -18.34
CA ASP A 129 14.38 8.50 -18.71
C ASP A 129 15.50 9.55 -18.73
N ASP A 130 16.55 9.37 -17.92
CA ASP A 130 17.78 10.18 -17.98
C ASP A 130 18.64 9.80 -19.22
N ASP A 131 18.01 9.28 -20.27
CA ASP A 131 18.60 9.05 -21.60
C ASP A 131 18.32 10.25 -22.52
N ASP A 132 18.37 11.47 -21.97
CA ASP A 132 18.69 12.64 -22.79
C ASP A 132 20.20 12.55 -23.08
N ASP A 133 20.51 11.79 -24.13
CA ASP A 133 21.75 11.93 -24.87
C ASP A 133 21.99 13.44 -25.09
N ASP A 134 23.18 13.89 -24.68
CA ASP A 134 23.77 15.19 -24.95
C ASP A 134 23.87 15.40 -26.48
N ASP A 135 22.76 15.65 -27.16
CA ASP A 135 22.73 16.06 -28.57
C ASP A 135 22.58 17.59 -28.65
N ASP A 136 23.72 18.26 -28.46
CA ASP A 136 24.12 19.48 -29.18
C ASP A 136 23.11 20.65 -29.28
N LEU A 137 22.47 21.05 -28.18
CA LEU A 137 21.60 22.25 -28.16
C LEU A 137 22.36 23.59 -28.31
N PHE A 138 23.69 23.57 -28.44
CA PHE A 138 24.53 24.77 -28.67
C PHE A 138 25.47 24.66 -29.88
N GLY A 139 25.14 23.83 -30.87
CA GLY A 139 25.79 23.81 -32.18
C GLY A 139 25.28 24.89 -33.14
N TRP A 140 25.31 26.18 -32.76
CA TRP A 140 25.08 27.26 -33.74
C TRP A 140 26.31 27.39 -34.65
N THR A 141 26.29 26.69 -35.78
CA THR A 141 27.11 27.04 -36.94
C THR A 141 26.31 28.00 -37.81
N GLY A 142 26.94 29.14 -38.13
CA GLY A 142 26.26 30.36 -38.54
C GLY A 142 25.61 30.38 -39.92
N GLY A 143 24.92 31.50 -40.14
CA GLY A 143 24.54 32.08 -41.43
C GLY A 143 24.66 33.59 -41.32
#